data_AF-A0A935WPH3-F1
#
_entry.id   AF-A0A935WPH3-F1
#
_cell.length_a   1.000
_cell.length_b   1.000
_cell.length_c   1.000
_cell.angle_alpha   90.00
_cell.angle_beta   90.00
_cell.angle_gamma   90.00
#
_symmetry.space_group_name_H-M   'P 1'
#
loop_
_entity.id
_entity.type
_entity.pdbx_description
1 polymer ?
#
loop_
_entity_poly.entity_id
_entity_poly.type
_entity_poly.pdbx_seq_one_letter_code
_entity_poly.pdbx_strand_id
1 'polypeptide(L)'
;MTQTSNRIFDEFARLANDAAGVAGGVRREVETMIRSQAERILRGMDVVTREEYEAVKEMAAKARDENEKLAARVAALEEHLKSQVPTS
;
A
#
# COMPACT_ATOMS: atom_id res chain seq x y z
N MET A 1 -63.77 4.88 -17.20
CA MET A 1 -62.67 4.12 -17.83
C MET A 1 -61.33 4.67 -17.33
N THR A 2 -60.82 4.19 -16.20
CA THR A 2 -59.53 4.61 -15.59
C THR A 2 -58.62 3.43 -15.24
N GLN A 3 -59.02 2.20 -15.60
CA GLN A 3 -58.38 0.96 -15.16
C GLN A 3 -57.10 0.62 -15.96
N THR A 4 -56.98 1.10 -17.20
CA THR A 4 -55.86 0.76 -18.09
C THR A 4 -54.60 1.57 -17.81
N SER A 5 -54.74 2.84 -17.42
CA SER A 5 -53.60 3.72 -17.10
C SER A 5 -52.84 3.20 -15.88
N ASN A 6 -53.56 2.88 -14.79
CA ASN A 6 -52.95 2.37 -13.55
C ASN A 6 -52.16 1.06 -13.75
N ARG A 7 -52.53 0.21 -14.70
CA ARG A 7 -51.88 -1.10 -14.87
C ARG A 7 -50.52 -1.00 -15.55
N ILE A 8 -50.37 -0.10 -16.53
CA ILE A 8 -49.08 0.16 -17.20
C ILE A 8 -48.11 0.84 -16.22
N PHE A 9 -48.60 1.77 -15.40
CA PHE A 9 -47.78 2.40 -14.35
C PHE A 9 -47.36 1.41 -13.26
N ASP A 10 -48.23 0.47 -12.87
CA ASP A 10 -47.89 -0.56 -11.88
C ASP A 10 -46.86 -1.57 -12.40
N GLU A 11 -46.99 -1.99 -13.67
CA GLU A 11 -45.99 -2.85 -14.33
C GLU A 11 -44.63 -2.12 -14.46
N PHE A 12 -44.62 -0.82 -14.76
CA PHE A 12 -43.39 -0.02 -14.77
C PHE A 12 -42.78 0.15 -13.38
N ALA A 13 -43.60 0.39 -12.35
CA ALA A 13 -43.13 0.48 -10.97
C ALA A 13 -42.53 -0.84 -10.48
N ARG A 14 -43.14 -1.96 -10.87
CA ARG A 14 -42.63 -3.30 -10.56
C ARG A 14 -41.31 -3.58 -11.29
N LEU A 15 -41.23 -3.28 -12.58
CA LEU A 15 -39.99 -3.39 -13.36
C LEU A 15 -38.88 -2.49 -12.80
N ALA A 16 -39.21 -1.27 -12.38
CA ALA A 16 -38.26 -0.34 -11.77
C ALA A 16 -37.74 -0.86 -10.42
N ASN A 17 -38.61 -1.44 -9.59
CA ASN A 17 -38.20 -2.05 -8.32
C ASN A 17 -37.35 -3.31 -8.53
N ASP A 18 -37.72 -4.16 -9.49
CA ASP A 18 -36.96 -5.36 -9.85
C ASP A 18 -35.58 -4.98 -10.41
N ALA A 19 -35.52 -3.97 -11.30
CA ALA A 19 -34.27 -3.43 -11.84
C ALA A 19 -33.41 -2.75 -10.77
N ALA A 20 -34.01 -2.02 -9.82
CA ALA A 20 -33.28 -1.43 -8.70
C ALA A 20 -32.69 -2.49 -7.76
N GLY A 21 -33.41 -3.60 -7.53
CA GLY A 21 -32.93 -4.75 -6.77
C GLY A 21 -31.73 -5.43 -7.44
N VAL A 22 -31.80 -5.65 -8.76
CA VAL A 22 -30.69 -6.20 -9.55
C VAL A 22 -29.49 -5.25 -9.59
N ALA A 23 -29.71 -3.95 -9.78
CA ALA A 23 -28.63 -2.95 -9.79
C ALA A 23 -27.88 -2.89 -8.45
N GLY A 24 -28.58 -3.06 -7.33
CA GLY A 24 -27.96 -3.17 -6.00
C GLY A 24 -27.11 -4.43 -5.82
N GLY A 25 -27.53 -5.56 -6.39
CA GLY A 25 -26.75 -6.81 -6.42
C GLY A 25 -25.49 -6.69 -7.28
N VAL A 26 -25.66 -6.23 -8.53
CA VAL A 26 -24.57 -6.00 -9.48
C VAL A 26 -23.53 -5.03 -8.93
N ARG A 27 -23.96 -3.95 -8.24
CA ARG A 27 -23.02 -3.01 -7.62
C ARG A 27 -22.09 -3.69 -6.61
N ARG A 28 -22.62 -4.56 -5.74
CA ARG A 28 -21.81 -5.28 -4.73
C ARG A 28 -20.84 -6.28 -5.38
N GLU A 29 -21.28 -6.95 -6.43
CA GLU A 29 -20.44 -7.88 -7.19
C GLU A 29 -19.31 -7.13 -7.92
N VAL A 30 -19.62 -6.00 -8.55
CA VAL A 30 -18.63 -5.14 -9.21
C VAL A 30 -17.63 -4.59 -8.20
N GLU A 31 -18.06 -4.14 -7.03
CA GLU A 31 -17.16 -3.65 -5.97
C GLU A 31 -16.19 -4.75 -5.50
N THR A 32 -16.71 -5.97 -5.30
CA THR A 32 -15.90 -7.14 -4.92
C THR A 32 -14.89 -7.51 -6.01
N MET A 33 -15.33 -7.50 -7.28
CA MET A 33 -14.46 -7.74 -8.44
C MET A 33 -13.37 -6.68 -8.55
N ILE A 34 -13.69 -5.40 -8.40
CA ILE A 34 -12.71 -4.30 -8.42
C ILE A 34 -11.70 -4.47 -7.29
N ARG A 35 -12.13 -4.78 -6.07
CA ARG A 35 -11.23 -5.02 -4.93
C ARG A 35 -10.27 -6.17 -5.20
N SER A 36 -10.77 -7.30 -5.66
CA SER A 36 -9.94 -8.48 -5.97
C SER A 36 -8.93 -8.21 -7.09
N GLN A 37 -9.31 -7.44 -8.11
CA GLN A 37 -8.42 -7.02 -9.19
C GLN A 37 -7.36 -6.03 -8.70
N ALA A 38 -7.73 -5.06 -7.85
CA ALA A 38 -6.79 -4.13 -7.24
C ALA A 38 -5.76 -4.85 -6.36
N GLU A 39 -6.19 -5.82 -5.54
CA GLU A 39 -5.28 -6.66 -4.77
C GLU A 39 -4.35 -7.50 -5.65
N ARG A 40 -4.85 -8.03 -6.78
CA ARG A 40 -4.03 -8.78 -7.74
C ARG A 40 -2.98 -7.89 -8.39
N ILE A 41 -3.34 -6.65 -8.74
CA ILE A 41 -2.40 -5.66 -9.28
C ILE A 41 -1.36 -5.28 -8.22
N LEU A 42 -1.79 -4.98 -6.99
CA LEU A 42 -0.88 -4.67 -5.87
C LEU A 42 0.09 -5.81 -5.55
N ARG A 43 -0.34 -7.07 -5.67
CA ARG A 43 0.54 -8.25 -5.53
C ARG A 43 1.47 -8.45 -6.73
N GLY A 44 1.08 -7.99 -7.92
CA GLY A 44 1.89 -8.06 -9.14
C GLY A 44 2.81 -6.85 -9.34
N MET A 45 2.58 -5.78 -8.59
CA MET A 45 3.53 -4.69 -8.42
C MET A 45 4.47 -5.08 -7.29
N ASP A 46 5.79 -4.97 -7.47
CA ASP A 46 6.79 -5.22 -6.42
C ASP A 46 6.73 -4.12 -5.33
N VAL A 47 5.59 -4.00 -4.65
CA VAL A 47 5.34 -2.99 -3.63
C VAL A 47 5.98 -3.46 -2.34
N VAL A 48 6.94 -2.68 -1.84
CA VAL A 48 7.57 -2.92 -0.55
C VAL A 48 6.50 -2.83 0.53
N THR A 49 6.38 -3.87 1.35
CA THR A 49 5.44 -3.85 2.47
C THR A 49 5.89 -2.82 3.50
N ARG A 50 4.94 -2.32 4.29
CA ARG A 50 5.27 -1.36 5.35
C ARG A 50 6.28 -1.93 6.35
N GLU A 51 6.19 -3.23 6.64
CA GLU A 51 7.08 -3.92 7.58
C GLU A 51 8.52 -3.99 7.03
N GLU A 52 8.69 -4.38 5.76
CA GLU A 52 10.00 -4.39 5.10
C GLU A 52 10.61 -2.98 5.04
N TYR A 53 9.79 -1.98 4.74
CA TYR A 53 10.23 -0.58 4.72
C TYR A 53 10.74 -0.12 6.09
N GLU A 54 9.99 -0.37 7.16
CA GLU A 54 10.42 0.03 8.51
C GLU A 54 11.65 -0.78 8.96
N ALA A 55 11.75 -2.07 8.61
CA ALA A 55 12.93 -2.89 8.90
C ALA A 55 14.20 -2.35 8.23
N VAL A 56 14.13 -2.01 6.93
CA VAL A 56 15.26 -1.42 6.20
C VAL A 56 15.60 -0.04 6.73
N LYS A 57 14.60 0.77 7.08
CA LYS A 57 14.81 2.11 7.67
C LYS A 57 15.52 2.03 9.02
N GLU A 58 15.13 1.10 9.89
CA GLU A 58 15.82 0.87 11.16
C GLU A 58 17.25 0.37 10.94
N MET A 59 17.44 -0.57 10.01
CA MET A 59 18.77 -1.06 9.65
C MET A 59 19.66 0.07 9.11
N ALA A 60 19.13 0.94 8.25
CA ALA A 60 19.86 2.08 7.71
C ALA A 60 20.25 3.09 8.80
N ALA A 61 19.38 3.32 9.78
CA ALA A 61 19.69 4.16 10.93
C ALA A 61 20.82 3.56 11.76
N LYS A 62 20.72 2.28 12.15
CA LYS A 62 21.77 1.58 12.91
C LYS A 62 23.11 1.57 12.16
N ALA A 63 23.10 1.32 10.86
CA ALA A 63 24.30 1.33 10.04
C ALA A 63 24.98 2.70 10.00
N ARG A 64 24.21 3.81 9.99
CA ARG A 64 24.78 5.16 10.09
C ARG A 64 25.44 5.39 11.44
N ASP A 65 24.76 5.04 12.54
CA ASP A 65 25.30 5.19 13.89
C ASP A 65 26.59 4.36 14.09
N GLU A 66 26.61 3.14 13.56
CA GLU A 66 27.79 2.27 13.60
C GLU A 66 28.94 2.81 12.74
N ASN A 67 28.64 3.34 11.55
CA ASN A 67 29.64 3.96 10.68
C ASN A 67 30.29 5.19 11.34
N GLU A 68 29.53 6.04 12.03
CA GLU A 68 30.08 7.19 12.74
C GLU A 68 31.04 6.77 13.86
N LYS A 69 30.67 5.73 14.63
CA LYS A 69 31.53 5.16 15.68
C LYS A 69 32.80 4.56 15.09
N LEU A 70 32.68 3.83 13.98
CA LEU A 70 33.83 3.25 13.29
C LEU A 70 34.75 4.35 12.73
N ALA A 71 34.20 5.39 12.10
CA ALA A 71 34.96 6.52 11.61
C ALA A 71 35.75 7.22 12.73
N ALA A 72 35.13 7.44 13.89
CA ALA A 72 35.82 8.01 15.05
C ALA A 72 36.96 7.10 15.55
N ARG A 73 36.75 5.79 15.60
CA ARG A 73 37.80 4.82 15.98
C ARG A 73 38.94 4.80 14.97
N VAL A 74 38.64 4.84 13.68
CA VAL A 74 39.65 4.90 12.60
C VAL A 74 40.48 6.17 12.74
N ALA A 75 39.85 7.34 12.91
CA ALA A 75 40.56 8.60 13.09
C ALA A 75 41.51 8.57 14.31
N ALA A 76 41.03 8.04 15.45
CA ALA A 76 41.86 7.89 16.64
C ALA A 76 43.05 6.95 16.38
N LEU A 77 42.85 5.81 15.72
CA LEU A 77 43.92 4.88 15.39
C LEU A 77 44.93 5.49 14.40
N GLU A 78 44.46 6.23 13.41
CA GLU A 78 45.32 6.96 12.47
C GLU A 78 46.21 7.99 13.19
N GLU A 79 45.67 8.69 14.19
CA GLU A 79 46.45 9.63 15.02
C GLU A 79 47.50 8.90 15.88
N HIS A 80 47.14 7.79 16.50
CA HIS A 80 48.08 6.95 17.25
C HIS A 80 49.17 6.35 16.37
N LEU A 81 48.88 6.03 15.11
CA LEU A 81 49.88 5.52 14.18
C LEU A 81 50.84 6.63 13.74
N LYS A 82 50.32 7.83 13.44
CA LYS A 82 51.16 9.00 13.11
C LYS A 82 52.11 9.37 14.24
N SER A 83 51.68 9.27 15.49
CA SER A 83 52.56 9.55 16.64
C SER A 83 53.60 8.45 16.89
N GLN A 84 53.37 7.23 16.42
CA GLN A 84 54.28 6.09 16.56
C GLN A 84 55.25 5.91 15.39
N VAL A 85 55.00 6.54 14.25
CA VAL A 85 55.99 6.62 13.16
C VAL A 85 56.88 7.83 13.43
N PRO A 86 58.06 7.68 14.04
CA PRO A 86 59.01 8.78 14.13
C PRO A 86 59.39 9.16 12.70
N THR A 87 58.99 10.35 12.27
CA THR A 87 59.54 11.01 11.10
C THR A 87 61.06 11.07 11.30
N SER A 88 61.77 10.16 10.63
CA SER A 88 63.24 10.25 10.46
C SER A 88 63.56 11.25 9.36
#